data_AF-Q6JDV4-F1
#
_entry.id   AF-Q6JDV4-F1
#
_cell.length_a   1.000
_cell.length_b   1.000
_cell.length_c   1.000
_cell.angle_alpha   90.00
_cell.angle_beta   90.00
_cell.angle_gamma   90.00
#
_symmetry.space_group_name_H-M   'P 1'
#
loop_
_entity.id
_entity.type
_entity.pdbx_description
1 polymer ?
#
loop_
_entity_poly.entity_id
_entity_poly.type
_entity_poly.pdbx_seq_one_letter_code
_entity_poly.pdbx_strand_id
1 'polypeptide(L)' 'VTILVESETHVKIADFGLAKLLPLDKDYYVVREPGQSPIFWYAPESLSDNIFSRQ' A
#
# COMPACT_ATOMS: atom_id res chain seq x y z
N VAL A 1 -3.80 0.63 0.19
CA VAL A 1 -4.78 -0.43 0.54
C VAL A 1 -6.01 -0.18 -0.29
N THR A 2 -6.44 -1.15 -1.09
CA THR A 2 -7.65 -1.02 -1.93
C THR A 2 -8.82 -1.67 -1.20
N ILE A 3 -9.97 -1.00 -1.13
CA ILE A 3 -11.17 -1.51 -0.47
C ILE A 3 -12.20 -1.84 -1.56
N LEU A 4 -12.63 -3.10 -1.62
CA LEU A 4 -13.70 -3.57 -2.51
C LEU A 4 -14.99 -3.68 -1.70
N VAL A 5 -16.04 -2.97 -2.12
CA VAL A 5 -17.34 -3.01 -1.45
C VAL A 5 -18.17 -4.15 -2.01
N GLU A 6 -18.59 -5.09 -1.16
CA GLU A 6 -19.46 -6.22 -1.53
C GLU A 6 -20.92 -5.93 -1.17
N SER A 7 -21.17 -5.33 -0.01
CA SER A 7 -22.49 -4.84 0.42
C SER A 7 -22.35 -3.67 1.39
N GLU A 8 -23.46 -3.06 1.80
CA GLU A 8 -23.46 -1.93 2.77
C GLU A 8 -22.74 -2.27 4.09
N THR A 9 -22.71 -3.54 4.48
CA THR A 9 -22.08 -4.01 5.71
C THR A 9 -20.84 -4.88 5.48
N HIS A 10 -20.48 -5.16 4.23
CA HIS A 10 -19.36 -6.04 3.89
C HIS A 10 -18.41 -5.41 2.89
N VAL A 11 -17.13 -5.35 3.28
CA VAL A 11 -16.02 -4.93 2.42
C VAL A 11 -14.92 -5.98 2.44
N LYS A 12 -14.15 -6.04 1.35
CA LYS A 12 -12.97 -6.89 1.19
C LYS A 12 -11.74 -6.00 1.00
N ILE A 13 -10.63 -6.40 1.61
CA ILE A 13 -9.35 -5.74 1.41
C ILE A 13 -8.67 -6.39 0.21
N ALA A 14 -8.33 -5.59 -0.80
CA ALA A 14 -7.58 -6.00 -1.97
C ALA A 14 -6.14 -5.47 -1.94
N ASP A 15 -5.29 -6.04 -2.80
CA ASP A 15 -3.87 -5.71 -2.98
C ASP A 15 -2.99 -5.89 -1.73
N PHE A 16 -3.42 -6.74 -0.78
CA PHE A 16 -2.63 -7.05 0.42
C PHE A 16 -1.32 -7.75 0.04
N GLY A 17 -0.20 -7.13 0.38
CA GLY A 17 1.13 -7.66 0.08
C GLY A 17 1.60 -7.52 -1.37
N LEU A 18 0.78 -6.98 -2.28
CA LEU A 18 1.20 -6.75 -3.68
C LEU A 18 2.39 -5.77 -3.75
N ALA A 19 2.43 -4.78 -2.86
CA ALA A 19 3.56 -3.87 -2.65
C ALA A 19 4.91 -4.60 -2.46
N LYS A 20 4.89 -5.75 -1.77
CA LYS A 20 6.08 -6.54 -1.45
C LYS A 20 6.55 -7.43 -2.61
N LEU A 21 5.64 -7.75 -3.53
CA LEU A 21 5.92 -8.57 -4.72
C LEU A 21 6.44 -7.75 -5.89
N LEU A 22 6.33 -6.43 -5.80
CA LEU A 22 6.85 -5.54 -6.81
C LEU A 22 8.37 -5.44 -6.68
N PRO A 23 9.11 -5.59 -7.79
CA PRO A 23 10.55 -5.37 -7.78
C PRO A 23 10.84 -3.95 -7.26
N LEU A 24 11.76 -3.85 -6.28
CA LEU A 24 12.19 -2.55 -5.74
C LEU A 24 12.66 -1.57 -6.84
N ASP A 25 13.18 -2.10 -7.95
CA ASP A 25 13.71 -1.33 -9.08
C ASP A 25 12.64 -0.78 -10.04
N LYS A 26 11.35 -0.96 -9.74
CA LYS A 26 10.28 -0.32 -10.51
C LYS A 26 9.63 0.78 -9.69
N ASP A 27 9.62 1.99 -10.24
CA ASP A 27 8.91 3.15 -9.71
C ASP A 27 7.39 2.92 -9.74
N TYR A 28 6.89 2.04 -8.86
CA TYR A 28 5.48 1.67 -8.83
C TYR A 28 4.62 2.74 -8.16
N TYR A 29 5.24 3.54 -7.28
CA TYR A 29 4.59 4.63 -6.56
C TYR A 29 5.07 5.99 -7.06
N VAL A 30 5.11 6.20 -8.38
CA VAL A 30 5.26 7.54 -8.93
C VAL A 30 3.98 8.31 -8.66
N VAL A 31 4.08 9.33 -7.81
CA VAL A 31 3.00 10.29 -7.55
C VAL A 31 2.79 11.11 -8.82
N ARG A 32 1.83 10.70 -9.64
CA ARG A 32 1.43 11.46 -10.84
C ARG A 32 0.45 12.59 -10.50
N GLU A 33 -0.27 12.45 -9.39
CA GLU A 33 -1.24 13.43 -8.90
C GLU A 33 -1.08 13.65 -7.38
N PRO A 34 -1.19 14.90 -6.88
CA PRO A 34 -1.14 15.18 -5.45
C PRO A 34 -2.24 14.40 -4.71
N GLY A 35 -1.86 13.62 -3.69
CA GLY A 35 -2.80 12.89 -2.83
C GLY A 35 -2.95 11.39 -3.13
N GLN A 36 -2.37 10.86 -4.21
CA GLN A 36 -2.39 9.42 -4.52
C GLN A 36 -1.18 8.64 -3.97
N SER A 37 -0.29 9.30 -3.22
CA SER A 37 0.92 8.66 -2.73
C SER A 37 0.65 7.80 -1.50
N PRO A 38 0.92 6.48 -1.52
CA PRO A 38 0.69 5.63 -0.35
C PRO A 38 1.65 5.93 0.83
N ILE A 39 2.60 6.86 0.67
CA ILE A 39 3.54 7.33 1.69
C ILE A 39 2.80 7.74 2.99
N PHE A 40 1.60 8.34 2.89
CA PHE A 40 0.84 8.77 4.06
C PHE A 40 0.30 7.63 4.93
N TRP A 41 0.36 6.38 4.44
CA TRP A 41 -0.13 5.19 5.14
C TRP A 41 0.99 4.26 5.60
N TYR A 42 2.25 4.60 5.34
CA TYR A 42 3.40 3.81 5.78
C TYR A 42 3.80 4.21 7.19
N ALA A 43 4.19 3.23 8.00
CA ALA A 43 4.81 3.49 9.29
C ALA A 43 6.20 4.13 9.10
N PRO A 44 6.69 4.94 10.06
CA PRO A 44 8.00 5.59 9.95
C PRO A 44 9.15 4.62 9.62
N GLU A 45 9.16 3.44 10.24
CA GLU A 45 10.15 2.39 9.99
C GLU A 45 10.03 1.76 8.59
N SER A 46 8.82 1.73 8.02
CA SER A 46 8.61 1.27 6.64
C SER A 46 9.09 2.31 5.63
N LEU A 47 9.03 3.60 5.98
CA LEU A 47 9.54 4.70 5.13
C LEU A 47 11.06 4.81 5.18
N SER A 48 11.65 4.72 6.37
CA SER A 48 13.10 4.91 6.55
C SER A 48 13.90 3.65 6.23
N ASP A 49 13.44 2.49 6.71
CA ASP A 49 14.25 1.26 6.72
C ASP A 49 13.65 0.13 5.89
N ASN A 50 12.54 0.38 5.17
CA ASN A 50 11.76 -0.64 4.45
C ASN A 50 11.38 -1.86 5.32
N ILE A 51 11.16 -1.62 6.62
CA ILE A 51 10.75 -2.66 7.57
C ILE A 51 9.24 -2.83 7.49
N PHE A 52 8.79 -4.07 7.25
CA PHE A 52 7.38 -4.45 7.28
C PHE A 52 7.21 -5.56 8.33
N SER A 53 6.39 -5.32 9.34
CA SER A 53 6.12 -6.32 10.37
C SER A 53 5.33 -7.50 9.80
N ARG A 54 5.64 -8.69 10.30
CA ARG A 54 4.88 -9.92 10.08
C ARG A 54 4.52 -10.44 11.46
N GLN A 55 3.23 -10.46 11.77
CA GLN A 55 2.73 -11.25 12.90
C GLN A 55 2.29 -12.62 12.39
#